data_AF-G3UU84-F1
#
_entry.id   AF-G3UU84-F1
#
_cell.length_a   1.000
_cell.length_b   1.000
_cell.length_c   1.000
_cell.angle_alpha   90.00
_cell.angle_beta   90.00
_cell.angle_gamma   90.00
#
_symmetry.space_group_name_H-M   'P 1'
#
loop_
_entity.id
_entity.type
_entity.pdbx_description
1 polymer ?
#
loop_
_entity_poly.entity_id
_entity_poly.type
_entity_poly.pdbx_seq_one_letter_code
_entity_poly.pdbx_strand_id
1 'polypeptide(L)'
;MACKWRCNCSCGMTSVSPLHFLSYHVYPACVNTSGILGFCVTVAMQATKNNSELVDKEIEEFLSCFKEKIRCLTREAFNSKVTALIKLKKCKYSHLGDEVERNRNEVVTQQYRFDRLAREIEALKSVTKSDLVSWYQTHRSSTKKVLSIHVVGFGKHERDAEVTAVSGAQSSSSANITHLKFLPSLTDDFTCIKDIKAFT
;
A
#
# COMPACT_ATOMS: atom_id res chain seq x y z
N MET A 1 -11.47 -6.84 -4.26
CA MET A 1 -11.38 -6.32 -5.64
C MET A 1 -9.93 -6.37 -6.04
N ALA A 2 -9.57 -6.86 -7.22
CA ALA A 2 -8.18 -6.92 -7.68
C ALA A 2 -8.06 -6.38 -9.11
N CYS A 3 -7.07 -5.53 -9.41
CA CYS A 3 -6.81 -4.98 -10.75
C CYS A 3 -5.33 -5.16 -11.12
N LYS A 4 -5.03 -5.91 -12.19
CA LYS A 4 -3.65 -6.25 -12.58
C LYS A 4 -3.12 -5.24 -13.62
N TRP A 5 -2.01 -4.56 -13.33
CA TRP A 5 -1.32 -3.56 -14.14
C TRP A 5 0.20 -3.88 -14.22
N ARG A 6 0.99 -3.34 -15.16
CA ARG A 6 2.41 -3.69 -15.35
C ARG A 6 3.32 -2.45 -15.31
N CYS A 7 4.44 -2.45 -14.59
CA CYS A 7 5.30 -1.25 -14.52
C CYS A 7 6.76 -1.61 -14.18
N ASN A 8 7.70 -0.88 -14.78
CA ASN A 8 9.13 -0.97 -14.54
C ASN A 8 9.59 0.18 -13.61
N CYS A 9 10.65 -0.10 -12.84
CA CYS A 9 11.51 0.80 -12.07
C CYS A 9 11.15 1.08 -10.59
N SER A 10 12.20 1.50 -9.87
CA SER A 10 12.66 1.00 -8.56
C SER A 10 13.01 2.13 -7.60
N CYS A 11 12.68 2.02 -6.30
CA CYS A 11 13.42 2.65 -5.18
C CYS A 11 12.94 2.13 -3.79
N GLY A 12 13.86 1.80 -2.87
CA GLY A 12 13.72 0.97 -1.63
C GLY A 12 13.19 1.61 -0.33
N MET A 13 12.72 0.78 0.63
CA MET A 13 13.16 0.59 2.04
C MET A 13 12.12 -0.20 2.88
N THR A 14 12.56 -0.79 4.01
CA THR A 14 12.27 -2.17 4.47
C THR A 14 11.42 -2.33 5.75
N SER A 15 10.64 -3.43 5.85
CA SER A 15 10.65 -4.36 7.02
C SER A 15 9.68 -5.57 6.91
N VAL A 16 10.13 -6.74 6.42
CA VAL A 16 9.55 -8.08 6.72
C VAL A 16 10.64 -9.19 6.61
N SER A 17 10.93 -9.91 7.71
CA SER A 17 11.65 -11.20 7.90
C SER A 17 12.94 -11.58 7.10
N PRO A 18 14.07 -11.96 7.75
CA PRO A 18 15.43 -12.06 7.16
C PRO A 18 15.66 -12.97 5.94
N LEU A 19 14.85 -14.02 5.71
CA LEU A 19 15.11 -14.97 4.62
C LEU A 19 14.51 -14.59 3.25
N HIS A 20 13.57 -13.63 3.18
CA HIS A 20 12.89 -13.24 1.94
C HIS A 20 13.37 -11.90 1.33
N PHE A 21 14.36 -11.23 1.94
CA PHE A 21 14.72 -9.85 1.57
C PHE A 21 15.45 -9.67 0.24
N LEU A 22 15.88 -10.73 -0.43
CA LEU A 22 16.66 -10.58 -1.67
C LEU A 22 15.79 -10.31 -2.91
N SER A 23 14.45 -10.30 -2.80
CA SER A 23 13.56 -10.22 -3.97
C SER A 23 12.34 -9.30 -3.83
N TYR A 24 12.16 -8.60 -2.70
CA TYR A 24 11.01 -7.74 -2.41
C TYR A 24 11.37 -6.42 -1.69
N HIS A 25 10.66 -5.35 -2.02
CA HIS A 25 10.56 -4.13 -1.22
C HIS A 25 9.10 -3.91 -0.81
N VAL A 26 8.85 -3.60 0.47
CA VAL A 26 7.50 -3.52 1.05
C VAL A 26 7.29 -2.14 1.69
N TYR A 27 6.19 -1.48 1.33
CA TYR A 27 5.85 -0.13 1.79
C TYR A 27 4.43 -0.11 2.36
N PRO A 28 4.27 -0.09 3.70
CA PRO A 28 3.00 0.24 4.31
C PRO A 28 2.76 1.76 4.25
N ALA A 29 1.55 2.17 3.90
CA ALA A 29 1.15 3.57 3.85
C ALA A 29 -0.27 3.77 4.38
N CYS A 30 -0.49 4.91 5.04
CA CYS A 30 -1.84 5.42 5.26
C CYS A 30 -2.20 6.31 4.06
N VAL A 31 -3.35 6.07 3.45
CA VAL A 31 -3.82 6.83 2.30
C VAL A 31 -5.07 7.61 2.69
N ASN A 32 -5.17 8.86 2.25
CA ASN A 32 -6.39 9.66 2.33
C ASN A 32 -6.74 10.09 0.91
N THR A 33 -7.80 9.53 0.34
CA THR A 33 -8.27 9.88 -0.99
C THR A 33 -9.67 10.45 -0.86
N SER A 34 -9.83 11.74 -1.18
CA SER A 34 -11.13 12.43 -1.14
C SER A 34 -11.86 12.30 0.21
N GLY A 35 -11.12 12.32 1.32
CA GLY A 35 -11.67 12.19 2.68
C GLY A 35 -11.89 10.75 3.14
N ILE A 36 -11.65 9.76 2.29
CA ILE A 36 -11.70 8.33 2.64
C ILE A 36 -10.30 7.89 3.07
N LEU A 37 -10.19 7.46 4.33
CA LEU A 37 -8.96 6.91 4.89
C LEU A 37 -8.85 5.42 4.57
N GLY A 38 -7.63 4.99 4.24
CA GLY A 38 -7.29 3.61 3.97
C GLY A 38 -5.88 3.27 4.42
N PHE A 39 -5.62 1.97 4.50
CA PHE A 39 -4.28 1.41 4.69
C PHE A 39 -3.90 0.65 3.42
N CYS A 40 -2.70 0.90 2.92
CA CYS A 40 -2.17 0.29 1.71
C CYS A 40 -0.86 -0.42 2.04
N VAL A 41 -0.64 -1.60 1.44
CA VAL A 41 0.64 -2.29 1.42
C VAL A 41 1.05 -2.40 -0.04
N THR A 42 2.16 -1.75 -0.39
CA THR A 42 2.76 -1.87 -1.73
C THR A 42 3.93 -2.82 -1.65
N VAL A 43 3.97 -3.83 -2.52
CA VAL A 43 5.12 -4.73 -2.65
C VAL A 43 5.69 -4.61 -4.06
N ALA A 44 6.92 -4.13 -4.15
CA ALA A 44 7.70 -4.14 -5.38
C ALA A 44 8.57 -5.40 -5.40
N MET A 45 8.44 -6.20 -6.45
CA MET A 45 9.09 -7.52 -6.55
C MET A 45 9.74 -7.73 -7.90
N GLN A 46 10.71 -8.65 -7.96
CA GLN A 46 11.28 -9.07 -9.23
C GLN A 46 10.37 -10.12 -9.90
N ALA A 47 9.67 -9.73 -10.98
CA ALA A 47 8.72 -10.58 -11.70
C ALA A 47 9.31 -11.90 -12.25
N THR A 48 10.62 -11.97 -12.47
CA THR A 48 11.28 -13.21 -12.93
C THR A 48 11.41 -14.27 -11.84
N LYS A 49 11.30 -13.88 -10.56
CA LYS A 49 11.46 -14.77 -9.40
C LYS A 49 10.16 -15.05 -8.67
N ASN A 50 9.22 -14.12 -8.74
CA ASN A 50 8.05 -14.10 -7.86
C ASN A 50 6.78 -13.90 -8.68
N ASN A 51 5.67 -14.37 -8.11
CA ASN A 51 4.35 -14.29 -8.69
C ASN A 51 3.46 -13.37 -7.82
N SER A 52 2.70 -12.48 -8.46
CA SER A 52 1.91 -11.46 -7.75
C SER A 52 0.78 -12.04 -6.91
N GLU A 53 0.21 -13.17 -7.32
CA GLU A 53 -0.82 -13.88 -6.56
C GLU A 53 -0.26 -14.55 -5.31
N LEU A 54 0.99 -15.05 -5.35
CA LEU A 54 1.66 -15.56 -4.15
C LEU A 54 1.91 -14.44 -3.14
N VAL A 55 2.39 -13.29 -3.61
CA VAL A 55 2.64 -12.13 -2.74
C VAL A 55 1.35 -11.61 -2.10
N ASP A 56 0.25 -11.53 -2.85
CA ASP A 56 -1.05 -11.11 -2.31
C ASP A 56 -1.52 -12.04 -1.19
N LYS A 57 -1.33 -13.36 -1.34
CA LYS A 57 -1.58 -14.35 -0.29
C LYS A 57 -0.68 -14.13 0.94
N GLU A 58 0.62 -13.93 0.74
CA GLU A 58 1.56 -13.64 1.83
C GLU A 58 1.17 -12.36 2.60
N ILE A 59 0.68 -11.32 1.91
CA ILE A 59 0.18 -10.10 2.54
C ILE A 59 -1.06 -10.42 3.41
N GLU A 60 -2.04 -11.15 2.89
CA GLU A 60 -3.24 -11.49 3.65
C GLU A 60 -2.94 -12.42 4.85
N GLU A 61 -2.00 -13.35 4.72
CA GLU A 61 -1.50 -14.18 5.82
C GLU A 61 -0.80 -13.33 6.89
N PHE A 62 0.07 -12.41 6.47
CA PHE A 62 0.73 -11.46 7.37
C PHE A 62 -0.29 -10.63 8.15
N LEU A 63 -1.28 -10.06 7.47
CA LEU A 63 -2.33 -9.25 8.10
C LEU A 63 -3.18 -10.09 9.06
N SER A 64 -3.47 -11.34 8.71
CA SER A 64 -4.22 -12.24 9.59
C SER A 64 -3.45 -12.53 10.88
N CYS A 65 -2.13 -12.74 10.79
CA CYS A 65 -1.25 -12.90 11.96
C CYS A 65 -1.03 -11.59 12.74
N PHE A 66 -1.11 -10.44 12.08
CA PHE A 66 -0.82 -9.15 12.68
C PHE A 66 -1.81 -8.78 13.79
N LYS A 67 -3.06 -9.27 13.71
CA LYS A 67 -4.05 -9.09 14.79
C LYS A 67 -3.51 -9.57 16.14
N GLU A 68 -2.94 -10.77 16.17
CA GLU A 68 -2.40 -11.36 17.40
C GLU A 68 -1.16 -10.59 17.88
N LYS A 69 -0.33 -10.07 16.97
CA LYS A 69 0.76 -9.16 17.33
C LYS A 69 0.25 -7.91 18.06
N ILE A 70 -0.85 -7.30 17.59
CA ILE A 70 -1.46 -6.14 18.28
C ILE A 70 -1.99 -6.55 19.66
N ARG A 71 -2.67 -7.69 19.77
CA ARG A 71 -3.24 -8.16 21.05
C ARG A 71 -2.16 -8.41 22.11
N CYS A 72 -1.07 -9.04 21.69
CA CYS A 72 0.09 -9.36 22.53
C CYS A 72 0.98 -8.17 22.87
N LEU A 73 0.74 -6.97 22.32
CA LEU A 73 1.46 -5.77 22.75
C LEU A 73 1.22 -5.51 24.24
N THR A 74 2.31 -5.35 24.98
CA THR A 74 2.25 -4.85 26.36
C THR A 74 1.76 -3.40 26.35
N ARG A 75 1.20 -2.97 27.48
CA ARG A 75 0.73 -1.58 27.63
C ARG A 75 1.88 -0.60 27.45
N GLU A 76 3.06 -0.95 27.93
CA GLU A 76 4.29 -0.16 27.85
C GLU A 76 4.76 -0.02 26.40
N ALA A 77 4.76 -1.13 25.63
CA ALA A 77 5.12 -1.11 24.21
C ALA A 77 4.12 -0.30 23.37
N PHE A 78 2.82 -0.42 23.66
CA PHE A 78 1.78 0.39 23.03
C PHE A 78 1.99 1.88 23.33
N ASN A 79 2.12 2.26 24.60
CA ASN A 79 2.34 3.64 25.02
C ASN A 79 3.63 4.24 24.43
N SER A 80 4.68 3.43 24.31
CA SER A 80 5.92 3.83 23.65
C SER A 80 5.70 4.16 22.17
N LYS A 81 4.94 3.32 21.43
CA LYS A 81 4.58 3.59 20.02
C LYS A 81 3.72 4.85 19.88
N VAL A 82 2.72 5.04 20.75
CA VAL A 82 1.88 6.26 20.77
C VAL A 82 2.74 7.50 21.03
N THR A 83 3.63 7.43 22.01
CA THR A 83 4.55 8.53 22.35
C THR A 83 5.48 8.86 21.18
N ALA A 84 6.05 7.84 20.53
CA ALA A 84 6.90 8.02 19.35
C ALA A 84 6.14 8.68 18.19
N LEU A 85 4.89 8.25 17.94
CA LEU A 85 4.05 8.84 16.89
C LEU A 85 3.67 10.30 17.20
N ILE A 86 3.36 10.62 18.46
CA ILE A 86 3.11 12.01 18.89
C ILE A 86 4.37 12.86 18.67
N LYS A 87 5.56 12.35 19.04
CA LYS A 87 6.82 13.07 18.82
C LYS A 87 7.02 13.35 17.33
N LEU A 88 6.83 12.35 16.48
CA LEU A 88 6.93 12.49 15.03
C LEU A 88 5.97 13.54 14.48
N LYS A 89 4.71 13.57 14.95
CA LYS A 89 3.71 14.57 14.54
C LYS A 89 3.96 15.97 15.08
N LYS A 90 4.68 16.10 16.20
CA LYS A 90 5.08 17.40 16.79
C LYS A 90 6.32 18.00 16.13
N CYS A 91 7.11 17.20 15.42
CA CYS A 91 8.27 17.68 14.69
C CYS A 91 7.84 18.78 13.72
N LYS A 92 8.39 19.97 13.91
CA LYS A 92 8.20 21.08 12.97
C LYS A 92 8.87 20.71 11.65
N TYR A 93 8.31 21.22 10.57
CA TYR A 93 8.94 21.13 9.26
C TYR A 93 10.31 21.82 9.29
N SER A 94 11.34 21.11 8.83
CA SER A 94 12.68 21.68 8.68
C SER A 94 12.76 22.62 7.48
N HIS A 95 11.86 22.44 6.49
CA HIS A 95 11.79 23.23 5.27
C HIS A 95 10.41 23.87 5.11
N LEU A 96 10.38 25.16 4.79
CA LEU A 96 9.14 25.90 4.52
C LEU A 96 8.31 25.28 3.39
N GLY A 97 8.97 24.64 2.41
CA GLY A 97 8.29 23.94 1.31
C GLY A 97 7.34 22.84 1.79
N ASP A 98 7.73 22.07 2.81
CA ASP A 98 6.89 21.01 3.36
C ASP A 98 5.66 21.57 4.09
N GLU A 99 5.82 22.73 4.75
CA GLU A 99 4.70 23.42 5.40
C GLU A 99 3.72 24.00 4.38
N VAL A 100 4.24 24.61 3.31
CA VAL A 100 3.43 25.12 2.19
C VAL A 100 2.67 24.00 1.52
N GLU A 101 3.32 22.87 1.24
CA GLU A 101 2.67 21.72 0.60
C GLU A 101 1.57 21.12 1.49
N ARG A 102 1.79 21.00 2.80
CA ARG A 102 0.73 20.59 3.74
C ARG A 102 -0.47 21.55 3.69
N ASN A 103 -0.23 22.85 3.79
CA ASN A 103 -1.31 23.85 3.78
C ASN A 103 -2.04 23.88 2.43
N ARG A 104 -1.30 23.77 1.32
CA ARG A 104 -1.85 23.67 -0.02
C ARG A 104 -2.76 22.45 -0.15
N ASN A 105 -2.37 21.30 0.39
CA ASN A 105 -3.21 20.10 0.39
C ASN A 105 -4.55 20.31 1.10
N GLU A 106 -4.59 21.06 2.21
CA GLU A 106 -5.86 21.40 2.88
C GLU A 106 -6.78 22.27 2.01
N VAL A 107 -6.21 23.17 1.20
CA VAL A 107 -6.97 24.04 0.28
C VAL A 107 -7.46 23.27 -0.93
N VAL A 108 -6.58 22.51 -1.60
CA VAL A 108 -6.91 21.74 -2.82
C VAL A 108 -7.94 20.66 -2.52
N THR A 109 -7.86 20.01 -1.35
CA THR A 109 -8.85 19.01 -0.92
C THR A 109 -10.09 19.62 -0.27
N GLN A 110 -10.13 20.95 -0.11
CA GLN A 110 -11.23 21.70 0.53
C GLN A 110 -11.55 21.23 1.97
N GLN A 111 -10.57 20.65 2.67
CA GLN A 111 -10.75 20.20 4.05
C GLN A 111 -10.49 21.32 5.06
N TYR A 112 -9.68 22.32 4.68
CA TYR A 112 -9.36 23.53 5.47
C TYR A 112 -9.00 23.25 6.94
N ARG A 113 -8.41 22.08 7.24
CA ARG A 113 -8.04 21.69 8.61
C ARG A 113 -6.55 21.95 8.84
N PHE A 114 -6.18 23.22 8.92
CA PHE A 114 -4.80 23.63 9.12
C PHE A 114 -4.21 23.20 10.48
N ASP A 115 -5.07 22.89 11.45
CA ASP A 115 -4.72 22.39 12.79
C ASP A 115 -4.73 20.84 12.89
N ARG A 116 -4.80 20.13 11.77
CA ARG A 116 -4.94 18.66 11.73
C ARG A 116 -3.95 17.92 12.63
N LEU A 117 -2.67 18.28 12.58
CA LEU A 117 -1.64 17.62 13.41
C LEU A 117 -1.93 17.78 14.90
N ALA A 118 -2.39 18.96 15.35
CA ALA A 118 -2.75 19.19 16.74
C ALA A 118 -3.94 18.30 17.15
N ARG A 119 -4.97 18.21 16.31
CA ARG A 119 -6.14 17.37 16.56
C ARG A 119 -5.80 15.88 16.59
N GLU A 120 -4.96 15.42 15.67
CA GLU A 120 -4.47 14.04 15.65
C GLU A 120 -3.64 13.72 16.89
N ILE A 121 -2.81 14.65 17.37
CA ILE A 121 -2.06 14.50 18.61
C ILE A 121 -3.01 14.37 19.80
N GLU A 122 -4.05 15.19 19.91
CA GLU A 122 -5.03 15.06 21.00
C GLU A 122 -5.78 13.72 20.93
N ALA A 123 -6.20 13.29 19.74
CA ALA A 123 -6.83 11.97 19.57
C ALA A 123 -5.90 10.83 19.99
N LEU A 124 -4.61 10.91 19.63
CA LEU A 124 -3.60 9.91 20.02
C LEU A 124 -3.36 9.82 21.52
N LYS A 125 -3.60 10.89 22.30
CA LYS A 125 -3.50 10.81 23.76
C LYS A 125 -4.65 10.01 24.38
N SER A 126 -5.81 10.00 23.73
CA SER A 126 -7.00 9.30 24.21
C SER A 126 -7.10 7.84 23.74
N VAL A 127 -6.37 7.45 22.70
CA VAL A 127 -6.51 6.11 22.10
C VAL A 127 -5.95 5.01 23.01
N THR A 128 -6.72 3.94 23.19
CA THR A 128 -6.33 2.78 23.99
C THR A 128 -5.93 1.59 23.12
N LYS A 129 -5.22 0.62 23.72
CA LYS A 129 -4.90 -0.65 23.03
C LYS A 129 -6.17 -1.39 22.60
N SER A 130 -7.21 -1.36 23.44
CA SER A 130 -8.52 -1.95 23.12
C SER A 130 -9.16 -1.33 21.88
N ASP A 131 -9.08 0.00 21.74
CA ASP A 131 -9.61 0.70 20.56
C ASP A 131 -8.90 0.22 19.29
N LEU A 132 -7.57 0.10 19.34
CA LEU A 132 -6.78 -0.38 18.20
C LEU A 132 -7.14 -1.82 17.81
N VAL A 133 -7.30 -2.72 18.79
CA VAL A 133 -7.71 -4.11 18.54
C VAL A 133 -9.12 -4.17 17.94
N SER A 134 -10.07 -3.42 18.50
CA SER A 134 -11.45 -3.34 18.04
C SER A 134 -11.53 -2.79 16.60
N TRP A 135 -10.81 -1.71 16.34
CA TRP A 135 -10.70 -1.12 15.01
C TRP A 135 -10.13 -2.12 14.00
N TYR A 136 -9.03 -2.79 14.33
CA TYR A 136 -8.40 -3.77 13.43
C TYR A 136 -9.34 -4.94 13.11
N GLN A 137 -10.06 -5.44 14.12
CA GLN A 137 -11.04 -6.51 13.94
C GLN A 137 -12.21 -6.09 13.05
N THR A 138 -12.74 -4.88 13.26
CA THR A 138 -13.81 -4.31 12.41
C THR A 138 -13.35 -4.15 10.98
N HIS A 139 -12.14 -3.59 10.78
CA HIS A 139 -11.54 -3.35 9.47
C HIS A 139 -11.26 -4.66 8.70
N ARG A 140 -11.06 -5.77 9.41
CA ARG A 140 -10.80 -7.10 8.83
C ARG A 140 -12.04 -8.01 8.80
N SER A 141 -13.21 -7.49 9.14
CA SER A 141 -14.46 -8.25 9.14
C SER A 141 -14.89 -8.67 7.71
N SER A 142 -15.95 -9.47 7.60
CA SER A 142 -16.55 -9.84 6.30
C SER A 142 -17.03 -8.64 5.48
N THR A 143 -17.22 -7.48 6.10
CA THR A 143 -17.63 -6.22 5.44
C THR A 143 -16.45 -5.37 4.93
N LYS A 144 -15.22 -5.91 4.99
CA LYS A 144 -14.01 -5.20 4.58
C LYS A 144 -14.07 -4.79 3.11
N LYS A 145 -13.62 -3.57 2.82
CA LYS A 145 -13.40 -3.08 1.45
C LYS A 145 -11.93 -3.24 1.11
N VAL A 146 -11.61 -4.14 0.19
CA VAL A 146 -10.23 -4.41 -0.24
C VAL A 146 -10.11 -4.20 -1.73
N LEU A 147 -9.12 -3.40 -2.12
CA LEU A 147 -8.64 -3.23 -3.49
C LEU A 147 -7.17 -3.67 -3.54
N SER A 148 -6.88 -4.70 -4.34
CA SER A 148 -5.54 -5.17 -4.64
C SER A 148 -5.18 -4.74 -6.06
N ILE A 149 -3.94 -4.31 -6.28
CA ILE A 149 -3.47 -3.88 -7.60
C ILE A 149 -2.20 -4.65 -7.95
N HIS A 150 -2.25 -5.46 -9.02
CA HIS A 150 -1.21 -6.45 -9.33
C HIS A 150 -0.30 -6.03 -10.48
N VAL A 151 0.90 -5.60 -10.11
CA VAL A 151 2.06 -5.13 -10.87
C VAL A 151 2.79 -6.01 -11.92
N VAL A 152 2.19 -6.77 -12.84
CA VAL A 152 2.89 -7.94 -13.44
C VAL A 152 3.80 -7.70 -14.64
N GLY A 153 5.09 -7.98 -14.43
CA GLY A 153 6.15 -8.02 -15.44
C GLY A 153 6.28 -9.36 -16.18
N PHE A 154 7.28 -9.47 -17.08
CA PHE A 154 7.57 -10.69 -17.85
C PHE A 154 8.34 -11.63 -16.95
N GLY A 155 7.92 -12.89 -16.87
CA GLY A 155 8.60 -13.87 -16.05
C GLY A 155 8.00 -15.26 -16.12
N LYS A 156 8.86 -16.27 -16.08
CA LYS A 156 8.48 -17.70 -16.05
C LYS A 156 7.46 -18.04 -14.95
N HIS A 157 7.47 -17.29 -13.85
CA HIS A 157 6.56 -17.48 -12.70
C HIS A 157 5.19 -16.79 -12.87
N GLU A 158 5.02 -15.95 -13.89
CA GLU A 158 3.76 -15.27 -14.24
C GLU A 158 3.01 -15.98 -15.38
N ARG A 159 3.47 -17.18 -15.78
CA ARG A 159 2.91 -18.05 -16.83
C ARG A 159 2.87 -17.42 -18.22
N ASP A 160 3.93 -16.69 -18.59
CA ASP A 160 4.13 -16.29 -19.98
C ASP A 160 4.55 -17.50 -20.83
N ALA A 161 3.93 -17.70 -22.00
CA ALA A 161 4.49 -18.56 -23.03
C ALA A 161 5.85 -17.99 -23.48
N GLU A 162 6.84 -18.84 -23.77
CA GLU A 162 8.11 -18.40 -24.36
C GLU A 162 7.83 -17.61 -25.65
N VAL A 163 7.90 -16.28 -25.57
CA VAL A 163 7.91 -15.44 -26.76
C VAL A 163 9.31 -15.57 -27.36
N THR A 164 9.42 -16.34 -28.45
CA THR A 164 10.63 -16.42 -29.26
C THR A 164 11.05 -15.00 -29.64
N ALA A 165 12.22 -14.58 -29.18
CA ALA A 165 12.77 -13.26 -29.48
C ALA A 165 13.00 -13.14 -30.99
N VAL A 166 12.16 -12.37 -31.68
CA VAL A 166 12.47 -11.89 -33.02
C VAL A 166 13.38 -10.67 -32.85
N SER A 167 14.66 -10.85 -33.14
CA SER A 167 15.67 -9.81 -33.19
C SER A 167 15.34 -8.80 -34.31
N GLY A 168 14.82 -7.65 -33.92
CA GLY A 168 14.68 -6.47 -34.78
C GLY A 168 15.12 -5.24 -34.01
N ALA A 169 16.41 -4.91 -34.10
CA ALA A 169 16.95 -3.66 -33.59
C ALA A 169 16.38 -2.48 -34.39
N GLN A 170 15.64 -1.55 -33.75
CA GLN A 170 15.61 -0.14 -34.17
C GLN A 170 15.35 0.81 -32.99
N SER A 171 16.32 1.72 -32.83
CA SER A 171 16.25 3.14 -32.46
C SER A 171 15.34 3.61 -31.32
N SER A 172 15.99 4.24 -30.35
CA SER A 172 15.41 5.09 -29.30
C SER A 172 14.55 6.22 -29.86
N SER A 173 13.26 6.23 -29.53
CA SER A 173 12.47 7.46 -29.46
C SER A 173 11.67 7.48 -28.15
N SER A 174 11.70 8.63 -27.49
CA SER A 174 11.01 8.93 -26.23
C SER A 174 9.51 9.12 -26.47
N ALA A 175 8.76 8.03 -26.66
CA ALA A 175 7.28 8.00 -26.51
C ALA A 175 6.71 6.57 -26.57
N ASN A 176 7.43 5.54 -26.12
CA ASN A 176 6.81 4.23 -25.97
C ASN A 176 5.88 4.27 -24.75
N ILE A 177 4.64 4.69 -24.98
CA ILE A 177 3.55 4.57 -24.00
C ILE A 177 3.50 3.09 -23.62
N THR A 178 3.90 2.78 -22.40
CA THR A 178 3.80 1.43 -21.83
C THR A 178 2.33 1.03 -21.84
N HIS A 179 1.93 0.22 -22.82
CA HIS A 179 0.56 -0.21 -22.98
C HIS A 179 0.24 -1.27 -21.92
N LEU A 180 -0.58 -0.89 -20.94
CA LEU A 180 -1.00 -1.81 -19.89
C LEU A 180 -2.15 -2.66 -20.44
N LYS A 181 -1.96 -3.98 -20.44
CA LYS A 181 -3.00 -4.93 -20.84
C LYS A 181 -3.68 -5.48 -19.58
N PHE A 182 -5.00 -5.35 -19.51
CA PHE A 182 -5.78 -5.96 -18.44
C PHE A 182 -5.70 -7.48 -18.54
N LEU A 183 -5.39 -8.14 -17.42
CA LEU A 183 -5.41 -9.60 -17.31
C LEU A 183 -6.65 -10.02 -16.50
N PRO A 184 -7.38 -11.07 -16.92
CA PRO A 184 -8.54 -11.55 -16.17
C PRO A 184 -8.14 -12.01 -14.76
N SER A 185 -9.02 -11.76 -13.78
CA SER A 185 -8.87 -12.33 -12.44
C SER A 185 -8.83 -13.85 -12.51
N LEU A 186 -7.88 -14.47 -11.81
CA LEU A 186 -7.74 -15.93 -11.72
C LEU A 186 -8.51 -16.53 -10.54
N THR A 187 -9.11 -15.68 -9.71
CA THR A 187 -9.93 -16.09 -8.57
C THR A 187 -11.39 -15.64 -8.79
N ASP A 188 -12.32 -16.58 -8.68
CA ASP A 188 -13.77 -16.34 -8.80
C ASP A 188 -14.35 -15.59 -7.58
N ASP A 189 -13.58 -15.47 -6.50
CA ASP A 189 -14.05 -14.88 -5.24
C ASP A 189 -14.12 -13.35 -5.24
N PHE A 190 -13.65 -12.68 -6.31
CA PHE A 190 -13.61 -11.22 -6.36
C PHE A 190 -14.13 -10.65 -7.67
N THR A 191 -14.97 -9.61 -7.56
CA THR A 191 -15.37 -8.81 -8.71
C THR A 191 -14.16 -8.11 -9.32
N CYS A 192 -13.88 -8.44 -10.58
CA CYS A 192 -12.80 -7.90 -11.37
C CYS A 192 -13.27 -6.61 -12.07
N ILE A 193 -12.68 -5.46 -11.74
CA ILE A 193 -13.05 -4.17 -12.35
C ILE A 193 -12.29 -4.02 -13.66
N LYS A 194 -12.98 -4.27 -14.78
CA LYS A 194 -12.43 -4.12 -16.14
C LYS A 194 -12.62 -2.71 -16.71
N ASP A 195 -13.64 -2.00 -16.24
CA ASP A 195 -13.99 -0.64 -16.64
C ASP A 195 -14.35 0.17 -15.39
N ILE A 196 -13.70 1.30 -15.19
CA ILE A 196 -13.95 2.19 -14.05
C ILE A 196 -15.33 2.84 -14.14
N LYS A 197 -15.85 3.09 -15.35
CA LYS A 197 -17.18 3.69 -15.55
C LYS A 197 -18.30 2.73 -15.16
N ALA A 198 -18.05 1.43 -15.23
CA ALA A 198 -19.00 0.42 -14.77
C ALA A 198 -19.11 0.32 -13.24
N PHE A 199 -18.35 1.14 -12.49
CA PHE A 199 -18.29 1.12 -11.02
C PHE A 199 -18.83 2.41 -10.35
N THR A 200 -19.20 3.42 -11.14
CA THR A 200 -19.96 4.60 -10.67
C THR A 200 -21.45 4.35 -10.69
#